data_AF-A0A843H8L4-F1
#
_entry.id   AF-A0A843H8L4-F1
#
_cell.length_a   1.000
_cell.length_b   1.000
_cell.length_c   1.000
_cell.angle_alpha   90.00
_cell.angle_beta   90.00
_cell.angle_gamma   90.00
#
_symmetry.space_group_name_H-M   'P 1'
#
loop_
_entity.id
_entity.type
_entity.pdbx_description
1 polymer ?
#
loop_
_entity_poly.entity_id
_entity_poly.type
_entity_poly.pdbx_seq_one_letter_code
_entity_poly.pdbx_strand_id
1 'polypeptide(L)'
;MIIDEDDVKINILHKGNLHKQLKLCEVEEFFSDYKKSNTKTGPREMIIIPDTSISFSDDKDNNTFHPYVYKTSEGNDKWILFMKDDVEGYALYKNPQTEMMQLAWYHRRLDKPLTPDEEEKIITCYVPGK
;
A
#
# COMPACT_ATOMS: atom_id res chain seq x y z
N MET A 1 11.28 5.80 6.07
CA MET A 1 11.85 6.17 4.76
C MET A 1 10.70 6.42 3.81
N ILE A 2 10.72 7.53 3.07
CA ILE A 2 9.75 7.82 2.00
C ILE A 2 10.48 7.60 0.67
N ILE A 3 9.83 6.92 -0.27
CA ILE A 3 10.32 6.67 -1.63
C ILE A 3 9.36 7.40 -2.57
N ASP A 4 9.89 8.30 -3.40
CA ASP A 4 9.09 9.06 -4.35
C ASP A 4 8.76 8.22 -5.60
N GLU A 5 7.70 8.61 -6.29
CA GLU A 5 7.21 7.90 -7.48
C GLU A 5 8.24 7.73 -8.60
N ASP A 6 9.17 8.66 -8.71
CA ASP A 6 10.21 8.63 -9.74
C ASP A 6 11.40 7.74 -9.35
N ASP A 7 11.55 7.40 -8.07
CA ASP A 7 12.70 6.65 -7.55
C ASP A 7 12.55 5.13 -7.69
N VAL A 8 11.34 4.65 -7.99
CA VAL A 8 11.04 3.23 -7.94
C VAL A 8 10.07 2.80 -9.03
N LYS A 9 10.26 1.56 -9.49
CA LYS A 9 9.33 0.86 -10.36
C LYS A 9 8.87 -0.44 -9.72
N ILE A 10 7.64 -0.82 -10.02
CA ILE A 10 6.95 -1.94 -9.41
C ILE A 10 6.58 -2.97 -10.48
N ASN A 11 6.77 -4.25 -10.17
CA ASN A 11 6.20 -5.35 -10.92
C ASN A 11 5.01 -5.94 -10.15
N ILE A 12 3.92 -6.25 -10.85
CA ILE A 12 2.74 -6.93 -10.30
C ILE A 12 2.54 -8.25 -11.06
N LEU A 13 2.52 -9.37 -10.35
CA LEU A 13 2.04 -10.64 -10.88
C LEU A 13 0.61 -10.86 -10.39
N HIS A 14 -0.38 -10.77 -11.27
CA HIS A 14 -1.80 -10.99 -10.94
C HIS A 14 -2.39 -12.12 -11.77
N LYS A 15 -2.86 -13.19 -11.12
CA LYS A 15 -3.47 -14.37 -11.80
C LYS A 15 -2.57 -14.93 -12.91
N GLY A 16 -1.25 -14.96 -12.67
CA GLY A 16 -0.24 -15.43 -13.63
C GLY A 16 0.17 -14.41 -14.70
N ASN A 17 -0.45 -13.23 -14.76
CA ASN A 17 -0.08 -12.16 -15.69
C ASN A 17 0.90 -11.19 -15.02
N LEU A 18 2.05 -10.99 -15.66
CA LEU A 18 3.13 -10.17 -15.13
C LEU A 18 3.11 -8.78 -15.79
N HIS A 19 2.80 -7.76 -15.00
CA HIS A 19 2.89 -6.35 -15.34
C HIS A 19 4.20 -5.81 -14.77
N LYS A 20 5.05 -5.20 -15.59
CA LYS A 20 6.41 -4.79 -15.20
C LYS A 20 6.61 -3.29 -15.28
N GLN A 21 7.56 -2.80 -14.49
CA GLN A 21 8.08 -1.43 -14.54
C GLN A 21 7.01 -0.34 -14.36
N LEU A 22 5.99 -0.62 -13.54
CA LEU A 22 4.91 0.31 -13.26
C LEU A 22 5.39 1.42 -12.34
N LYS A 23 4.95 2.65 -12.63
CA LYS A 23 4.98 3.78 -11.70
C LYS A 23 4.02 3.56 -10.55
N LEU A 24 4.24 4.28 -9.46
CA LEU A 24 3.37 4.23 -8.29
C LEU A 24 1.92 4.64 -8.62
N CYS A 25 1.69 5.63 -9.50
CA CYS A 25 0.33 5.96 -9.95
C CYS A 25 -0.34 4.84 -10.74
N GLU A 26 0.40 4.13 -11.58
CA GLU A 26 -0.11 3.00 -12.37
C GLU A 26 -0.46 1.80 -11.48
N VAL A 27 0.31 1.59 -10.40
CA VAL A 27 -0.01 0.59 -9.37
C VAL A 27 -1.31 0.95 -8.64
N GLU A 28 -1.48 2.22 -8.27
CA GLU A 28 -2.71 2.69 -7.62
C GLU A 28 -3.93 2.54 -8.54
N GLU A 29 -3.79 2.90 -9.82
CA GLU A 29 -4.84 2.73 -10.83
C GLU A 29 -5.22 1.25 -10.99
N PHE A 30 -4.21 0.35 -11.07
CA PHE A 30 -4.40 -1.09 -11.20
C PHE A 30 -5.28 -1.68 -10.08
N PHE A 31 -5.11 -1.19 -8.84
CA PHE A 31 -5.88 -1.68 -7.69
C PHE A 31 -7.13 -0.85 -7.37
N SER A 32 -7.40 0.22 -8.13
CA SER A 32 -8.51 1.14 -7.85
C SER A 32 -9.88 0.44 -7.86
N ASP A 33 -10.08 -0.54 -8.74
CA ASP A 33 -11.33 -1.29 -8.83
C ASP A 33 -11.53 -2.24 -7.65
N TYR A 34 -10.45 -2.78 -7.06
CA TYR A 34 -10.54 -3.53 -5.81
C TYR A 34 -10.99 -2.64 -4.66
N LYS A 35 -10.46 -1.42 -4.58
CA LYS A 35 -10.87 -0.44 -3.55
C LYS A 35 -12.35 -0.07 -3.68
N LYS A 36 -12.81 0.21 -4.91
CA LYS A 36 -14.22 0.53 -5.20
C LYS A 36 -15.17 -0.65 -4.96
N SER A 37 -14.70 -1.88 -5.17
CA SER A 37 -15.53 -3.08 -5.00
C SER A 37 -15.66 -3.53 -3.54
N ASN A 38 -14.74 -3.08 -2.66
CA ASN A 38 -14.68 -3.48 -1.25
C ASN A 38 -15.14 -2.36 -0.29
N THR A 39 -16.10 -1.52 -0.67
CA THR A 39 -16.56 -0.40 0.19
C THR A 39 -17.10 -0.81 1.57
N LYS A 40 -17.54 -2.06 1.73
CA LYS A 40 -18.12 -2.62 2.96
C LYS A 40 -17.07 -2.97 4.04
N THR A 41 -15.78 -2.89 3.74
CA THR A 41 -14.72 -3.09 4.72
C THR A 41 -14.89 -2.09 5.87
N GLY A 42 -14.86 -2.60 7.09
CA GLY A 42 -14.93 -1.81 8.32
C GLY A 42 -13.64 -1.01 8.54
N PRO A 43 -13.66 0.01 9.42
CA PRO A 43 -12.44 0.69 9.83
C PRO A 43 -11.42 -0.29 10.41
N ARG A 44 -10.18 -0.15 9.99
CA ARG A 44 -9.01 -0.95 10.39
C ARG A 44 -9.07 -2.42 9.96
N GLU A 45 -9.93 -2.76 9.02
CA GLU A 45 -9.92 -4.07 8.38
C GLU A 45 -8.95 -4.10 7.20
N MET A 46 -8.38 -5.28 6.98
CA MET A 46 -7.39 -5.55 5.94
C MET A 46 -7.89 -6.69 5.06
N ILE A 47 -7.86 -6.50 3.75
CA ILE A 47 -8.25 -7.51 2.75
C ILE A 47 -7.06 -7.82 1.87
N ILE A 48 -6.67 -9.09 1.82
CA ILE A 48 -5.68 -9.60 0.85
C ILE A 48 -6.27 -9.50 -0.55
N ILE A 49 -5.47 -9.04 -1.51
CA ILE A 49 -5.80 -9.19 -2.93
C ILE A 49 -5.29 -10.57 -3.37
N PRO A 50 -6.19 -11.54 -3.65
CA PRO A 50 -5.80 -12.92 -3.92
C PRO A 50 -5.02 -13.03 -5.24
N ASP A 51 -4.23 -14.11 -5.36
CA ASP A 51 -3.46 -14.46 -6.56
C ASP A 51 -2.61 -13.29 -7.09
N THR A 52 -2.12 -12.46 -6.16
CA THR A 52 -1.37 -11.26 -6.49
C THR A 52 -0.09 -11.19 -5.68
N SER A 53 1.00 -10.83 -6.33
CA SER A 53 2.25 -10.46 -5.68
C SER A 53 2.86 -9.23 -6.33
N ILE A 54 3.66 -8.52 -5.54
CA ILE A 54 4.33 -7.29 -5.93
C ILE A 54 5.83 -7.41 -5.65
N SER A 55 6.67 -6.84 -6.49
CA SER A 55 8.11 -6.72 -6.25
C SER A 55 8.62 -5.39 -6.80
N PHE A 56 9.74 -4.91 -6.26
CA PHE A 56 10.45 -3.79 -6.86
C PHE A 56 11.17 -4.26 -8.13
N SER A 57 11.05 -3.52 -9.22
CA SER A 57 11.58 -3.95 -10.52
C SER A 57 13.10 -4.09 -10.55
N ASP A 58 13.80 -3.29 -9.74
CA ASP A 58 15.26 -3.26 -9.65
C ASP A 58 15.80 -4.06 -8.45
N ASP A 59 14.93 -4.75 -7.72
CA ASP A 59 15.35 -5.57 -6.59
C ASP A 59 16.00 -6.87 -7.06
N LYS A 60 17.30 -6.98 -6.78
CA LYS A 60 18.13 -8.13 -7.16
C LYS A 60 17.76 -9.38 -6.36
N ASP A 61 17.23 -9.21 -5.16
CA ASP A 61 16.86 -10.29 -4.28
C ASP A 61 15.46 -10.82 -4.60
N ASN A 62 14.74 -10.17 -5.52
CA ASN A 62 13.37 -10.49 -5.94
C ASN A 62 12.41 -10.64 -4.74
N ASN A 63 12.54 -9.76 -3.75
CA ASN A 63 11.65 -9.76 -2.61
C ASN A 63 10.21 -9.58 -3.11
N THR A 64 9.35 -10.45 -2.61
CA THR A 64 7.98 -10.56 -3.06
C THR A 64 7.05 -10.19 -1.92
N PHE A 65 6.22 -9.19 -2.18
CA PHE A 65 5.26 -8.65 -1.25
C PHE A 65 3.86 -9.08 -1.63
N HIS A 66 3.02 -9.33 -0.62
CA HIS A 66 1.60 -9.52 -0.83
C HIS A 66 0.87 -8.18 -0.74
N PRO A 67 -0.02 -7.84 -1.70
CA PRO A 67 -0.82 -6.65 -1.62
C PRO A 67 -2.03 -6.82 -0.72
N TYR A 68 -2.24 -5.83 0.14
CA TYR A 68 -3.42 -5.72 0.98
C TYR A 68 -4.07 -4.37 0.79
N VAL A 69 -5.39 -4.36 0.86
CA VAL A 69 -6.20 -3.16 0.91
C VAL A 69 -6.58 -2.93 2.38
N TYR A 70 -6.11 -1.84 2.97
CA TYR A 70 -6.41 -1.46 4.36
C TYR A 70 -7.25 -0.19 4.43
N LYS A 71 -8.31 -0.23 5.24
CA LYS A 71 -9.14 0.95 5.52
C LYS A 71 -8.73 1.57 6.84
N THR A 72 -8.27 2.82 6.83
CA THR A 72 -7.85 3.51 8.07
C THR A 72 -9.02 3.80 9.03
N SER A 73 -8.71 4.25 10.24
CA SER A 73 -9.70 4.63 11.25
C SER A 73 -10.58 5.84 10.86
N GLU A 74 -10.09 6.71 9.97
CA GLU A 74 -10.83 7.84 9.42
C GLU A 74 -11.50 7.49 8.08
N GLY A 75 -12.81 7.20 8.14
CA GLY A 75 -13.82 7.39 7.08
C GLY A 75 -13.48 7.08 5.60
N ASN A 76 -14.20 6.08 5.06
CA ASN A 76 -14.56 5.75 3.66
C ASN A 76 -13.55 5.78 2.49
N ASP A 77 -12.55 6.67 2.43
CA ASP A 77 -11.81 6.92 1.18
C ASP A 77 -10.28 6.76 1.25
N LYS A 78 -9.70 6.47 2.42
CA LYS A 78 -8.24 6.28 2.55
C LYS A 78 -7.89 4.80 2.58
N TRP A 79 -7.68 4.25 1.39
CA TRP A 79 -7.18 2.90 1.17
C TRP A 79 -5.66 2.93 1.01
N ILE A 80 -4.96 2.27 1.92
CA ILE A 80 -3.51 2.08 1.81
C ILE A 80 -3.28 0.72 1.14
N LEU A 81 -2.53 0.71 0.03
CA LEU A 81 -1.99 -0.55 -0.47
C LEU A 81 -0.76 -0.87 0.36
N PHE A 82 -0.87 -1.92 1.19
CA PHE A 82 0.30 -2.46 1.86
C PHE A 82 0.93 -3.51 0.98
N MET A 83 2.24 -3.38 0.76
CA MET A 83 3.09 -4.42 0.19
C MET A 83 3.90 -4.97 1.34
N LYS A 84 3.68 -6.23 1.77
CA LYS A 84 4.38 -6.79 2.92
C LYS A 84 4.95 -8.17 2.67
N ASP A 85 6.09 -8.45 3.29
CA ASP A 85 6.66 -9.78 3.45
C ASP A 85 6.82 -10.10 4.96
N ASP A 86 7.60 -11.13 5.31
CA ASP A 86 7.82 -11.53 6.70
C ASP A 86 8.71 -10.56 7.50
N VAL A 87 9.36 -9.60 6.84
CA VAL A 87 10.41 -8.72 7.36
C VAL A 87 10.01 -7.25 7.30
N GLU A 88 9.44 -6.78 6.19
CA GLU A 88 9.18 -5.38 5.89
C GLU A 88 7.81 -5.16 5.23
N GLY A 89 7.38 -3.89 5.21
CA GLY A 89 6.31 -3.51 4.31
C GLY A 89 6.32 -2.06 3.90
N TYR A 90 5.52 -1.75 2.87
CA TYR A 90 5.41 -0.43 2.27
C TYR A 90 3.95 -0.04 2.10
N ALA A 91 3.64 1.21 2.41
CA ALA A 91 2.33 1.82 2.28
C ALA A 91 2.33 2.76 1.06
N LEU A 92 1.53 2.45 0.04
CA LEU A 92 1.30 3.35 -1.09
C LEU A 92 0.18 4.33 -0.76
N TYR A 93 0.45 5.63 -0.92
CA TYR A 93 -0.51 6.71 -0.72
C TYR A 93 -0.22 7.90 -1.62
N LYS A 94 -1.23 8.75 -1.80
CA LYS A 94 -1.09 10.04 -2.47
C LYS A 94 -0.73 11.11 -1.44
N ASN A 95 0.39 11.78 -1.64
CA ASN A 95 0.81 12.88 -0.77
C ASN A 95 -0.12 14.09 -0.98
N PRO A 96 -0.76 14.63 0.07
CA PRO A 96 -1.73 15.72 -0.06
C PRO A 96 -1.10 17.09 -0.35
N GLN A 97 0.22 17.25 -0.17
CA GLN A 97 0.93 18.50 -0.45
C GLN A 97 1.47 18.52 -1.88
N THR A 98 2.00 17.40 -2.37
CA THR A 98 2.62 17.31 -3.69
C THR A 98 1.71 16.70 -4.75
N GLU A 99 0.59 16.10 -4.35
CA GLU A 99 -0.32 15.34 -5.20
C GLU A 99 0.32 14.12 -5.90
N MET A 100 1.56 13.77 -5.55
CA MET A 100 2.29 12.64 -6.11
C MET A 100 2.08 11.36 -5.28
N MET A 101 2.22 10.22 -5.93
CA MET A 101 2.22 8.94 -5.21
C MET A 101 3.55 8.72 -4.50
N GLN A 102 3.51 8.14 -3.30
CA GLN A 102 4.70 7.84 -2.51
C GLN A 102 4.55 6.47 -1.83
N LEU A 103 5.69 5.82 -1.59
CA LEU A 103 5.77 4.68 -0.68
C LEU A 103 6.39 5.11 0.64
N ALA A 104 5.69 4.86 1.75
CA ALA A 104 6.28 4.95 3.07
C ALA A 104 6.62 3.55 3.58
N TRP A 105 7.86 3.36 4.03
CA TRP A 105 8.24 2.15 4.76
C TRP A 105 7.43 2.04 6.06
N TYR A 106 6.90 0.86 6.35
CA TYR A 106 6.17 0.55 7.56
C TYR A 106 6.68 -0.75 8.19
N HIS A 107 6.62 -0.82 9.52
CA HIS A 107 7.07 -1.99 10.27
C HIS A 107 6.04 -3.14 10.19
N ARG A 108 6.48 -4.36 9.86
CA ARG A 108 5.71 -5.60 9.64
C ARG A 108 4.59 -6.01 10.63
N ARG A 109 4.42 -5.34 11.78
CA ARG A 109 3.52 -5.73 12.89
C ARG A 109 2.03 -5.42 12.65
N LEU A 110 1.64 -4.99 11.46
CA LEU A 110 0.27 -4.70 11.03
C LEU A 110 -0.54 -5.98 10.72
N ASP A 111 -0.44 -7.00 11.58
CA ASP A 111 -1.33 -8.19 11.55
C ASP A 111 -2.61 -7.95 12.36
N LYS A 112 -2.65 -6.83 13.10
CA LYS A 112 -3.79 -6.35 13.87
C LYS A 112 -4.05 -4.87 13.54
N PRO A 113 -5.32 -4.42 13.63
CA PRO A 113 -5.69 -3.01 13.60
C PRO A 113 -4.76 -2.16 14.48
N LEU A 114 -4.14 -1.12 13.93
CA LEU A 114 -3.41 -0.13 14.74
C LEU A 114 -4.41 0.72 15.52
N THR A 115 -4.02 1.14 16.72
CA THR A 115 -4.71 2.23 17.41
C THR A 115 -4.42 3.56 16.71
N PRO A 116 -5.27 4.60 16.83
CA PRO A 116 -5.01 5.90 16.20
C PRO A 116 -3.63 6.49 16.56
N ASP A 117 -3.22 6.40 17.83
CA ASP A 117 -1.91 6.86 18.30
C ASP A 117 -0.75 6.06 17.67
N GLU A 118 -0.97 4.78 17.34
CA GLU A 118 0.01 3.96 16.62
C GLU A 118 0.00 4.26 15.12
N GLU A 119 -1.16 4.55 14.53
CA GLU A 119 -1.25 5.04 13.15
C GLU A 119 -0.46 6.35 13.01
N GLU A 120 -0.63 7.30 13.93
CA GLU A 120 0.12 8.57 13.92
C GLU A 120 1.63 8.38 14.02
N LYS A 121 2.09 7.41 14.82
CA LYS A 121 3.52 7.16 15.05
C LYS A 121 4.17 6.33 13.95
N ILE A 122 3.43 5.40 13.35
CA ILE A 122 3.98 4.35 12.47
C ILE A 122 3.67 4.64 10.99
N ILE A 123 2.53 5.29 10.71
CA ILE A 123 2.12 5.66 9.37
C ILE A 123 2.48 7.13 9.16
N THR A 124 3.65 7.37 8.55
CA THR A 124 4.17 8.73 8.31
C THR A 124 3.22 9.65 7.53
N CYS A 125 2.25 9.08 6.79
CA CYS A 125 1.23 9.81 6.06
C CYS A 125 -0.11 9.97 6.80
N TYR A 126 -0.19 9.53 8.05
CA TYR A 126 -1.33 9.81 8.91
C TYR A 126 -1.36 11.30 9.24
N VAL A 127 -2.44 11.95 8.83
CA VAL A 127 -2.73 13.34 9.18
C VAL A 127 -3.95 13.27 10.09
N PRO A 128 -3.79 13.40 11.42
CA PRO A 128 -4.94 13.41 12.32
C PRO A 128 -5.87 14.54 11.92
N GLY A 129 -7.18 14.24 11.89
CA GLY A 129 -8.22 15.21 11.59
C GLY A 129 -8.01 16.55 12.31
N LYS A 130 -8.11 17.63 11.53
CA LYS A 130 -8.50 18.92 12.09
C LYS A 130 -9.97 18.89 12.51
#